data_AF-A0A7S2UQR4-F1
#
_entry.id   AF-A0A7S2UQR4-F1
#
_cell.length_a   1.000
_cell.length_b   1.000
_cell.length_c   1.000
_cell.angle_alpha   90.00
_cell.angle_beta   90.00
_cell.angle_gamma   90.00
#
_symmetry.space_group_name_H-M   'P 1'
#
loop_
_entity.id
_entity.type
_entity.pdbx_description
1 polymer ?
#
loop_
_entity_poly.entity_id
_entity_poly.type
_entity_poly.pdbx_seq_one_letter_code
_entity_poly.pdbx_strand_id
1 'polypeptide(L)'
;THWAPKTQSVLWVDADLAALDFTTTLQDFLSPNPYDPVLYICAETMGSTTYTNSGSFLVKNNAKGLELLNLWWTVVDRNLHSDQQALDVILSSHDSWIHVLPANFFNTYPPAMTDFRE
;
A
#
# COMPACT_ATOMS: atom_id res chain seq x y z
N THR A 1 32.52 5.07 -4.71
CA THR A 1 31.70 3.89 -5.06
C THR A 1 30.24 4.31 -5.07
N HIS A 2 29.78 4.87 -6.19
CA HIS A 2 28.40 5.33 -6.40
C HIS A 2 27.75 4.43 -7.44
N TRP A 3 27.18 3.30 -7.00
CA TRP A 3 26.50 2.34 -7.87
C TRP A 3 25.19 1.90 -7.21
N ALA A 4 24.30 2.87 -7.02
CA ALA A 4 22.85 2.75 -6.97
C ALA A 4 22.32 4.16 -6.62
N PRO A 5 21.31 4.71 -7.32
CA PRO A 5 20.54 5.80 -6.77
C PRO A 5 20.12 5.39 -5.36
N LYS A 6 20.18 6.30 -4.37
CA LYS A 6 19.55 6.03 -3.07
C LYS A 6 18.08 5.74 -3.37
N THR A 7 17.68 4.46 -3.33
CA THR A 7 16.28 4.07 -3.50
C THR A 7 15.47 4.89 -2.51
N GLN A 8 14.59 5.77 -3.01
CA GLN A 8 13.82 6.68 -2.15
C GLN A 8 12.58 6.00 -1.60
N SER A 9 12.02 5.07 -2.38
CA SER A 9 10.85 4.27 -2.04
C SER A 9 10.92 2.91 -2.73
N VAL A 10 10.20 1.94 -2.19
CA VAL A 10 9.98 0.62 -2.77
C VAL A 10 8.50 0.49 -3.11
N LEU A 11 8.20 0.12 -4.36
CA LEU A 11 6.87 -0.27 -4.80
C LEU A 11 6.77 -1.79 -4.75
N TRP A 12 5.87 -2.31 -3.91
CA TRP A 12 5.46 -3.71 -3.94
C TRP A 12 4.31 -3.89 -4.92
N VAL A 13 4.34 -4.99 -5.67
CA VAL A 13 3.31 -5.37 -6.64
C VAL A 13 3.21 -6.89 -6.62
N ASP A 14 2.02 -7.42 -6.32
CA ASP A 14 1.74 -8.84 -6.38
C ASP A 14 1.86 -9.37 -7.81
N ALA A 15 2.16 -10.66 -7.92
CA ALA A 15 2.43 -11.31 -9.21
C ALA A 15 1.21 -11.43 -10.12
N ASP A 16 0.00 -11.25 -9.59
CA ASP A 16 -1.26 -11.27 -10.31
C ASP A 16 -1.77 -9.88 -10.72
N LEU A 17 -1.01 -8.82 -10.42
CA LEU A 17 -1.27 -7.47 -10.90
C LEU A 17 -0.56 -7.19 -12.24
N ALA A 18 -1.17 -6.33 -13.06
CA ALA A 18 -0.62 -5.89 -14.33
C ALA A 18 -0.64 -4.36 -14.44
N ALA A 19 0.42 -3.80 -15.02
CA ALA A 19 0.44 -2.38 -15.38
C ALA A 19 -0.44 -2.13 -16.60
N LEU A 20 -1.46 -1.28 -16.44
CA LEU A 20 -2.40 -0.91 -17.51
C LEU A 20 -2.14 0.50 -18.06
N ASP A 21 -1.52 1.37 -17.26
CA ASP A 21 -1.16 2.73 -17.64
C ASP A 21 0.35 2.93 -17.50
N PHE A 22 1.00 3.30 -18.61
CA PHE A 22 2.44 3.57 -18.70
C PHE A 22 2.76 5.05 -18.82
N THR A 23 1.75 5.91 -18.76
CA THR A 23 1.88 7.37 -18.90
C THR A 23 1.95 8.07 -17.55
N THR A 24 1.29 7.52 -16.53
CA THR A 24 1.29 8.09 -15.18
C THR A 24 2.56 7.73 -14.41
N THR A 25 3.12 8.69 -13.69
CA THR A 25 4.34 8.52 -12.89
C THR A 25 4.03 8.40 -11.40
N LEU A 26 4.93 7.75 -10.65
CA LEU A 26 4.81 7.68 -9.19
C LEU A 26 4.83 9.06 -8.51
N GLN A 27 5.51 10.03 -9.13
CA GLN A 27 5.58 11.41 -8.64
C GLN A 27 4.22 12.10 -8.68
N ASP A 28 3.36 11.75 -9.63
CA ASP A 28 2.00 12.29 -9.73
C ASP A 28 1.15 11.87 -8.51
N PHE A 29 1.53 10.78 -7.83
CA PHE A 29 0.83 10.24 -6.68
C PHE A 29 1.37 10.74 -5.34
N LEU A 30 2.66 11.12 -5.31
CA LEU A 30 3.34 11.67 -4.13
C LEU A 30 3.02 13.17 -3.94
N SER A 31 1.74 13.53 -4.11
CA SER A 31 1.28 14.89 -3.86
C SER A 31 1.69 15.33 -2.45
N PRO A 32 2.06 16.61 -2.25
CA PRO A 32 2.54 17.09 -0.95
C PRO A 32 1.43 16.93 0.09
N ASN A 33 1.53 15.84 0.85
CA ASN A 33 0.67 15.56 1.98
C ASN A 33 1.30 16.20 3.23
N PRO A 34 0.55 17.01 4.01
CA PRO A 34 1.07 17.73 5.17
C PRO A 34 1.66 16.82 6.26
N TYR A 35 1.31 15.54 6.28
CA TYR A 35 1.77 14.56 7.26
C TYR A 35 3.01 13.76 6.81
N ASP A 36 3.45 13.95 5.56
CA ASP A 36 4.57 13.22 4.94
C ASP A 36 4.52 11.69 5.19
N PRO A 37 3.44 11.00 4.75
CA PRO A 37 3.21 9.59 5.07
C PRO A 37 4.33 8.70 4.52
N VAL A 38 4.61 7.59 5.20
CA VAL A 38 5.65 6.64 4.83
C VAL A 38 5.15 5.47 4.02
N LEU A 39 3.86 5.18 4.08
CA LEU A 39 3.19 4.18 3.28
C LEU A 39 2.05 4.83 2.48
N TYR A 40 1.96 4.49 1.20
CA TYR A 40 0.83 4.80 0.35
C TYR A 40 0.23 3.47 -0.10
N ILE A 41 -1.06 3.30 0.12
CA ILE A 41 -1.78 2.06 -0.16
C ILE A 41 -3.19 2.40 -0.62
N CYS A 42 -3.79 1.57 -1.48
CA CYS A 42 -5.17 1.78 -1.89
C CYS A 42 -6.14 1.25 -0.82
N ALA A 43 -7.26 1.94 -0.65
CA ALA A 43 -8.42 1.41 0.03
C ALA A 43 -8.87 0.11 -0.66
N GLU A 44 -9.58 -0.70 0.09
CA GLU A 44 -10.22 -1.88 -0.46
C GLU A 44 -11.59 -1.52 -1.09
N THR A 45 -12.06 -2.33 -2.04
CA THR A 45 -13.41 -2.14 -2.62
C THR A 45 -14.51 -2.57 -1.65
N MET A 46 -15.72 -2.03 -1.82
CA MET A 46 -16.86 -2.37 -0.96
C MET A 46 -17.13 -3.88 -0.95
N GLY A 47 -17.43 -4.42 0.24
CA GLY A 47 -17.71 -5.84 0.44
C GLY A 47 -16.52 -6.70 0.89
N SER A 48 -15.32 -6.13 1.03
CA SER A 48 -14.18 -6.83 1.63
C SER A 48 -14.23 -6.87 3.16
N THR A 49 -13.52 -7.83 3.75
CA THR A 49 -13.32 -7.96 5.21
C THR A 49 -12.23 -7.03 5.75
N THR A 50 -11.60 -6.22 4.89
CA THR A 50 -10.46 -5.36 5.21
C THR A 50 -10.64 -3.97 4.62
N TYR A 51 -9.93 -2.97 5.18
CA TYR A 51 -10.07 -1.56 4.76
C TYR A 51 -9.13 -1.16 3.63
N THR A 52 -8.01 -1.87 3.46
CA THR A 52 -6.98 -1.59 2.46
C THR A 52 -6.62 -2.82 1.66
N ASN A 53 -6.03 -2.63 0.48
CA ASN A 53 -5.55 -3.73 -0.36
C ASN A 53 -4.02 -3.71 -0.46
N SER A 54 -3.36 -4.74 0.07
CA SER A 54 -1.89 -4.84 0.13
C SER A 54 -1.24 -5.45 -1.10
N GLY A 55 -2.02 -5.84 -2.12
CA GLY A 55 -1.47 -6.38 -3.37
C GLY A 55 -0.57 -5.40 -4.11
N SER A 56 -0.72 -4.09 -3.89
CA SER A 56 0.30 -3.11 -4.22
C SER A 56 0.34 -1.99 -3.19
N PHE A 57 1.55 -1.54 -2.86
CA PHE A 57 1.78 -0.39 -2.00
C PHE A 57 3.16 0.23 -2.25
N LEU A 58 3.30 1.52 -1.92
CA LEU A 58 4.56 2.25 -1.99
C LEU A 58 5.02 2.61 -0.57
N VAL A 59 6.21 2.16 -0.19
CA VAL A 59 6.83 2.49 1.11
C VAL A 59 8.09 3.32 0.93
N LYS A 60 8.24 4.39 1.70
CA LYS A 60 9.47 5.21 1.71
C LYS A 60 10.62 4.42 2.32
N ASN A 61 11.78 4.47 1.67
CA ASN A 61 13.01 3.85 2.15
C ASN A 61 13.72 4.79 3.13
N ASN A 62 13.20 4.86 4.35
CA ASN A 62 13.78 5.60 5.46
C ASN A 62 13.56 4.84 6.79
N ALA A 63 14.05 5.40 7.91
CA ALA A 63 13.96 4.76 9.22
C ALA A 63 12.51 4.46 9.64
N LYS A 64 11.58 5.41 9.38
CA LYS A 64 10.16 5.28 9.72
C LYS A 64 9.45 4.24 8.84
N GLY A 65 9.86 4.09 7.57
CA GLY A 65 9.39 3.01 6.69
C GLY A 65 9.84 1.63 7.19
N LEU A 66 11.10 1.51 7.61
CA LEU A 66 11.61 0.27 8.22
C LEU A 66 10.87 -0.07 9.52
N GLU A 67 10.63 0.93 10.37
CA GLU A 67 9.84 0.77 11.60
C GLU A 67 8.42 0.30 11.31
N LEU A 68 7.75 0.91 10.32
CA LEU A 68 6.42 0.48 9.90
C LEU A 68 6.42 -0.97 9.41
N LEU A 69 7.39 -1.39 8.59
CA LEU A 69 7.47 -2.77 8.10
C LEU A 69 7.71 -3.78 9.24
N ASN A 70 8.55 -3.43 10.22
CA ASN A 70 8.77 -4.27 11.41
C ASN A 70 7.50 -4.38 12.26
N LEU A 71 6.81 -3.25 12.49
CA LEU A 71 5.52 -3.25 13.19
C LEU A 71 4.51 -4.09 12.43
N TRP A 72 4.40 -3.88 11.11
CA TRP A 72 3.51 -4.63 10.26
C TRP A 72 3.76 -6.12 10.41
N TRP A 73 5.00 -6.59 10.30
CA TRP A 73 5.34 -8.00 10.48
C TRP A 73 4.91 -8.58 11.84
N THR A 74 4.96 -7.79 12.91
CA THR A 74 4.89 -8.27 14.30
C THR A 74 3.57 -7.98 15.02
N VAL A 75 2.69 -7.12 14.48
CA VAL A 75 1.46 -6.66 15.15
C VAL A 75 0.40 -7.75 15.34
N VAL A 76 0.46 -8.82 14.54
CA VAL A 76 -0.46 -9.98 14.62
C VAL A 76 0.30 -11.30 14.45
N ASP A 77 -0.31 -12.41 14.87
CA ASP A 77 0.19 -13.76 14.57
C ASP A 77 0.04 -14.08 13.07
N ARG A 78 1.17 -14.32 12.40
CA ARG A 78 1.23 -14.61 10.95
C ARG A 78 0.70 -15.97 10.54
N ASN A 79 0.47 -16.87 11.49
CA ASN A 79 -0.19 -18.13 11.22
C ASN A 79 -1.72 -17.98 11.12
N LEU A 80 -2.26 -16.87 11.62
CA LEU A 80 -3.71 -16.66 11.75
C LEU A 80 -4.22 -15.50 10.88
N HIS A 81 -3.35 -14.56 10.55
CA HIS A 81 -3.74 -13.31 9.89
C HIS A 81 -2.88 -13.01 8.66
N SER A 82 -3.53 -12.51 7.60
CA SER A 82 -2.82 -11.99 6.43
C SER A 82 -2.08 -10.69 6.74
N ASP A 83 -1.19 -10.29 5.84
CA ASP A 83 -0.59 -8.97 5.81
C ASP A 83 -1.66 -7.87 5.70
N GLN A 84 -2.67 -8.04 4.86
CA GLN A 84 -3.76 -7.06 4.72
C GLN A 84 -4.50 -6.83 6.05
N GLN A 85 -4.85 -7.90 6.77
CA GLN A 85 -5.49 -7.80 8.09
C GLN A 85 -4.58 -7.15 9.14
N ALA A 86 -3.28 -7.44 9.09
CA ALA A 86 -2.31 -6.82 9.99
C ALA A 86 -2.22 -5.30 9.77
N LEU A 87 -2.36 -4.84 8.53
CA LEU A 87 -2.31 -3.42 8.21
C LEU A 87 -3.52 -2.67 8.74
N ASP A 88 -4.71 -3.27 8.69
CA ASP A 88 -5.93 -2.71 9.28
C ASP A 88 -5.79 -2.42 10.78
N VAL A 89 -5.08 -3.28 11.51
CA VAL A 89 -4.77 -3.04 12.93
C VAL A 89 -3.88 -1.80 13.09
N ILE A 90 -2.86 -1.64 12.23
CA ILE A 90 -1.95 -0.48 12.30
C ILE A 90 -2.65 0.82 11.93
N LEU A 91 -3.52 0.80 10.91
CA LEU A 91 -4.26 1.97 10.43
C LEU A 91 -5.01 2.68 11.56
N SER A 92 -5.59 1.92 12.47
CA SER A 92 -6.33 2.46 13.62
C SER A 92 -5.47 3.25 14.61
N SER A 93 -4.15 3.06 14.60
CA SER A 93 -3.21 3.61 15.60
C SER A 93 -2.09 4.48 15.01
N HIS A 94 -1.87 4.44 13.69
CA HIS A 94 -0.78 5.13 12.99
C HIS A 94 -1.27 5.82 11.70
N ASP A 95 -2.47 6.41 11.74
CA ASP A 95 -3.11 7.08 10.61
C ASP A 95 -2.21 8.11 9.90
N SER A 96 -1.43 8.89 10.65
CA SER A 96 -0.49 9.89 10.11
C SER A 96 0.72 9.29 9.38
N TRP A 97 0.93 7.97 9.46
CA TRP A 97 2.04 7.28 8.78
C TRP A 97 1.60 6.68 7.46
N ILE A 98 0.29 6.51 7.25
CA ILE A 98 -0.27 5.77 6.13
C ILE A 98 -1.24 6.66 5.38
N HIS A 99 -1.03 6.81 4.08
CA HIS A 99 -1.99 7.46 3.19
C HIS A 99 -2.81 6.42 2.46
N VAL A 100 -4.10 6.35 2.79
CA VAL A 100 -5.05 5.50 2.09
C VAL A 100 -5.58 6.26 0.88
N LEU A 101 -5.23 5.77 -0.31
CA LEU A 101 -5.67 6.27 -1.60
C LEU A 101 -7.04 5.64 -1.98
N PRO A 102 -7.77 6.18 -2.96
CA PRO A 102 -8.96 5.53 -3.49
C PRO A 102 -8.69 4.10 -3.97
N ALA A 103 -9.70 3.22 -3.89
CA ALA A 103 -9.51 1.79 -4.19
C ALA A 103 -9.00 1.52 -5.62
N ASN A 104 -9.47 2.28 -6.59
CA ASN A 104 -9.14 2.09 -8.00
C ASN A 104 -7.97 2.98 -8.47
N PHE A 105 -7.02 3.29 -7.57
CA PHE A 105 -5.96 4.24 -7.87
C PHE A 105 -4.78 3.57 -8.60
N PHE A 106 -4.01 2.70 -7.94
CA PHE A 106 -3.00 1.86 -8.59
C PHE A 106 -3.15 0.36 -8.28
N ASN A 107 -4.21 -0.01 -7.55
CA ASN A 107 -4.49 -1.38 -7.15
C ASN A 107 -5.97 -1.71 -7.42
N THR A 108 -6.33 -1.67 -8.71
CA THR A 108 -7.70 -1.73 -9.19
C THR A 108 -8.11 -3.17 -9.46
N TYR A 109 -9.32 -3.54 -9.04
CA TYR A 109 -9.91 -4.82 -9.43
C TYR A 109 -10.12 -4.87 -10.95
N PRO A 110 -9.81 -6.01 -11.61
CA PRO A 110 -10.22 -6.21 -12.99
C PRO A 110 -11.74 -5.98 -13.12
N PRO A 111 -12.23 -5.31 -14.18
CA PRO A 111 -13.66 -5.11 -14.37
C PRO A 111 -14.48 -6.42 -14.34
N ALA A 112 -13.89 -7.53 -14.76
CA ALA A 112 -14.52 -8.85 -14.68
C ALA A 112 -14.78 -9.33 -13.23
N MET A 113 -14.17 -8.68 -12.22
CA MET A 113 -14.35 -8.98 -10.80
C MET A 113 -15.23 -7.95 -10.08
N THR A 114 -15.54 -6.82 -10.71
CA THR A 114 -16.41 -5.78 -10.11
C THR A 114 -17.89 -6.15 -10.20
N ASP A 115 -18.30 -6.85 -11.26
CA ASP A 115 -19.71 -7.24 -11.50
C ASP A 115 -20.22 -8.34 -10.55
N PHE A 116 -19.32 -8.98 -9.77
CA PHE A 116 -19.70 -9.99 -8.78
C PHE A 116 -19.94 -9.42 -7.36
N ARG A 117 -19.84 -8.09 -7.18
CA ARG A 117 -19.87 -7.43 -5.87
C ARG A 117 -20.94 -6.33 -5.73
N GLU A 118 -21.81 -6.15 -6.72
CA GLU A 118 -23.04 -5.31 -6.60
C GLU A 118 -24.25 -6.11 -6.08
#